data_AF-A0A661NWH9-F1
#
_entry.id   AF-A0A661NWH9-F1
#
_cell.length_a   1.000
_cell.length_b   1.000
_cell.length_c   1.000
_cell.angle_alpha   90.00
_cell.angle_beta   90.00
_cell.angle_gamma   90.00
#
_symmetry.space_group_name_H-M   'P 1'
#
loop_
_entity.id
_entity.type
_entity.pdbx_description
1 polymer ?
#
loop_
_entity_poly.entity_id
_entity_poly.type
_entity_poly.pdbx_seq_one_letter_code
_entity_poly.pdbx_strand_id
1 'polypeptide(L)'
;MYHMDMSKTAKVSKKTLPKELQKYRRLCDELRRLLDQARDEAGRALGEIRARTYWLMGQKLAPECAGIAPGEVTGLLERLGREVGVTRTVLWRALRFYQAFPEGVPAGAAGQVGLSWAAHVELLPLKDPAARDFYLQQAASHNWSARKLRRAIKSRLFESSRASAPGTERLERPRSGLHTYAGEVERVIDGDTLQVRIDLGFSVWKSEKIRLRGVDTPELGTPAGRRAKEFVKKTLAGCGTVVVKTYKTDAYARYVADLFHHAGVERKEEIFDRGHFLNQQLLDERLAVKVVY
;
A
#
# COMPACT_ATOMS: atom_id res chain seq x y z
N MET A 1 18.88 -25.04 -35.67
CA MET A 1 17.93 -26.07 -36.12
C MET A 1 17.11 -26.47 -34.88
N TYR A 2 16.18 -25.62 -34.42
CA TYR A 2 14.81 -25.46 -34.89
C TYR A 2 14.45 -23.99 -35.12
N HIS A 3 14.19 -23.61 -36.37
CA HIS A 3 13.42 -22.41 -36.72
C HIS A 3 12.00 -22.89 -37.00
N MET A 4 11.02 -22.50 -36.19
CA MET A 4 9.61 -22.62 -36.56
C MET A 4 9.09 -21.22 -36.90
N ASP A 5 8.76 -21.07 -38.17
CA ASP A 5 8.17 -19.91 -38.82
C ASP A 5 6.76 -19.65 -38.26
N MET A 6 6.54 -18.43 -37.77
CA MET A 6 5.32 -17.97 -37.10
C MET A 6 4.43 -17.17 -38.06
N SER A 7 4.22 -17.68 -39.27
CA SER A 7 3.43 -17.00 -40.31
C SER A 7 2.23 -17.83 -40.80
N LYS A 8 1.40 -18.35 -39.89
CA LYS A 8 0.01 -18.77 -40.23
C LYS A 8 -0.97 -18.39 -39.12
N THR A 9 -1.72 -17.33 -39.37
CA THR A 9 -2.89 -16.92 -38.58
C THR A 9 -4.04 -17.91 -38.79
N ALA A 10 -4.18 -18.89 -37.89
CA ALA A 10 -5.40 -19.65 -37.72
C ALA A 10 -6.19 -19.04 -36.54
N LYS A 11 -7.48 -18.73 -36.75
CA LYS A 11 -8.42 -18.31 -35.71
C LYS A 11 -8.51 -19.42 -34.65
N VAL A 12 -7.78 -19.29 -33.55
CA VAL A 12 -7.87 -20.23 -32.42
C VAL A 12 -9.01 -19.80 -31.51
N SER A 13 -10.11 -20.55 -31.63
CA SER A 13 -11.23 -20.63 -30.68
C SER A 13 -10.74 -20.75 -29.24
N LYS A 14 -11.47 -20.17 -28.27
CA LYS A 14 -11.21 -20.25 -26.81
C LYS A 14 -11.27 -21.71 -26.32
N LYS A 15 -10.26 -22.51 -26.64
CA LYS A 15 -10.03 -23.87 -26.13
C LYS A 15 -8.94 -23.80 -25.08
N THR A 16 -9.27 -24.31 -23.90
CA THR A 16 -8.39 -24.61 -22.76
C THR A 16 -6.98 -25.00 -23.24
N LEU A 17 -5.96 -24.23 -22.83
CA LEU A 17 -4.55 -24.52 -23.17
C LEU A 17 -4.21 -25.96 -22.81
N PRO A 18 -3.39 -26.67 -23.60
CA PRO A 18 -2.92 -28.01 -23.25
C PRO A 18 -2.39 -28.03 -21.80
N LYS A 19 -2.70 -29.08 -21.03
CA LYS A 19 -2.33 -29.18 -19.60
C LYS A 19 -0.84 -28.90 -19.36
N GLU A 20 0.04 -29.36 -20.26
CA GLU A 20 1.48 -29.09 -20.21
C GLU A 20 1.84 -27.60 -20.38
N LEU A 21 1.14 -26.88 -21.25
CA LEU A 21 1.31 -25.43 -21.43
C LEU A 21 0.82 -24.63 -20.22
N GLN A 22 -0.23 -25.11 -19.54
CA GLN A 22 -0.70 -24.51 -18.28
C GLN A 22 0.30 -24.75 -17.14
N LYS A 23 0.82 -25.98 -17.03
CA LYS A 23 1.85 -26.36 -16.06
C LYS A 23 3.13 -25.55 -16.25
N TYR A 24 3.59 -25.40 -17.48
CA TYR A 24 4.74 -24.57 -17.83
C TYR A 24 4.54 -23.09 -17.43
N ARG A 25 3.39 -22.49 -17.79
CA ARG A 25 3.09 -21.09 -17.42
C ARG A 25 3.06 -20.88 -15.91
N ARG A 26 2.41 -21.79 -15.18
CA ARG A 26 2.37 -21.76 -13.72
C ARG A 26 3.77 -21.83 -13.12
N LEU A 27 4.62 -22.73 -13.62
CA LEU A 27 6.01 -22.84 -13.18
C LEU A 27 6.79 -21.55 -13.47
N CYS A 28 6.64 -20.95 -14.65
CA CYS A 28 7.28 -19.67 -14.96
C CYS A 28 6.84 -18.56 -13.99
N ASP A 29 5.57 -18.49 -13.63
CA ASP A 29 5.06 -17.48 -12.70
C ASP A 29 5.53 -17.73 -11.26
N GLU A 30 5.62 -18.99 -10.83
CA GLU A 30 6.20 -19.37 -9.54
C GLU A 30 7.69 -18.99 -9.47
N LEU A 31 8.48 -19.30 -10.51
CA LEU A 31 9.90 -18.92 -10.58
C LEU A 31 10.11 -17.41 -10.63
N ARG A 32 9.27 -16.67 -11.36
CA ARG A 32 9.31 -15.20 -11.37
C ARG A 32 9.05 -14.64 -9.98
N ARG A 33 8.04 -15.14 -9.27
CA ARG A 33 7.75 -14.72 -7.89
C ARG A 33 8.93 -14.96 -6.95
N LEU A 34 9.61 -16.11 -7.06
CA LEU A 34 10.81 -16.39 -6.27
C LEU A 34 11.93 -15.39 -6.56
N LEU A 35 12.17 -15.08 -7.84
CA LEU A 35 13.17 -14.08 -8.23
C LEU A 35 12.82 -12.68 -7.71
N ASP A 36 11.55 -12.28 -7.80
CA ASP A 36 11.11 -10.97 -7.34
C ASP A 36 11.19 -10.86 -5.81
N GLN A 37 10.82 -11.92 -5.08
CA GLN A 37 11.00 -12.00 -3.64
C GLN A 37 12.48 -11.87 -3.22
N ALA A 38 13.38 -12.59 -3.90
CA ALA A 38 14.82 -12.52 -3.62
C ALA A 38 15.39 -11.11 -3.87
N ARG A 39 14.95 -10.45 -4.94
CA ARG A 39 15.34 -9.06 -5.25
C ARG A 39 14.83 -8.07 -4.20
N ASP A 40 13.57 -8.22 -3.78
CA ASP A 40 12.96 -7.37 -2.76
C ASP A 40 13.64 -7.55 -1.39
N GLU A 41 13.98 -8.80 -1.03
CA GLU A 41 14.75 -9.10 0.18
C GLU A 41 16.14 -8.47 0.14
N ALA A 42 16.89 -8.67 -0.95
CA ALA A 42 18.22 -8.07 -1.13
C ALA A 42 18.15 -6.53 -1.10
N GLY A 43 17.14 -5.94 -1.75
CA GLY A 43 16.91 -4.49 -1.75
C GLY A 43 16.61 -3.94 -0.36
N ARG A 44 15.79 -4.64 0.44
CA ARG A 44 15.48 -4.27 1.83
C ARG A 44 16.72 -4.35 2.72
N ALA A 45 17.43 -5.47 2.69
CA ALA A 45 18.65 -5.65 3.47
C ALA A 45 19.69 -4.57 3.16
N LEU A 46 19.91 -4.27 1.87
CA LEU A 46 20.81 -3.19 1.45
C LEU A 46 20.32 -1.82 1.96
N GLY A 47 19.01 -1.57 1.91
CA GLY A 47 18.40 -0.34 2.40
C GLY A 47 18.60 -0.11 3.90
N GLU A 48 18.47 -1.16 4.70
CA GLU A 48 18.68 -1.15 6.15
C GLU A 48 20.15 -0.95 6.52
N ILE A 49 21.05 -1.71 5.87
CA ILE A 49 22.50 -1.54 6.03
C ILE A 49 22.88 -0.10 5.72
N ARG A 50 22.41 0.44 4.58
CA ARG A 50 22.70 1.82 4.17
C ARG A 50 22.18 2.85 5.17
N ALA A 51 20.96 2.68 5.68
CA ALA A 51 20.40 3.59 6.68
C ALA A 51 21.26 3.59 7.94
N ARG A 52 21.64 2.41 8.45
CA ARG A 52 22.52 2.28 9.61
C ARG A 52 23.89 2.90 9.37
N THR A 53 24.53 2.61 8.24
CA THR A 53 25.84 3.18 7.89
C THR A 53 25.80 4.69 7.83
N TYR A 54 24.79 5.28 7.17
CA TYR A 54 24.69 6.73 7.05
C TYR A 54 24.29 7.42 8.35
N TRP A 55 23.53 6.76 9.22
CA TRP A 55 23.31 7.26 10.57
C TRP A 55 24.62 7.32 11.38
N LEU A 56 25.43 6.26 11.33
CA LEU A 56 26.75 6.22 11.98
C LEU A 56 27.72 7.27 11.42
N MET A 57 27.70 7.49 10.10
CA MET A 57 28.44 8.61 9.49
C MET A 57 27.98 9.94 10.07
N GLY A 58 26.68 10.17 10.18
CA GLY A 58 26.12 11.37 10.80
C GLY A 58 26.56 11.57 12.25
N GLN A 59 26.55 10.50 13.04
CA GLN A 59 27.04 10.50 14.43
C GLN A 59 28.52 10.93 14.52
N LYS A 60 29.35 10.45 13.59
CA LYS A 60 30.78 10.81 13.52
C LYS A 60 30.99 12.25 13.02
N LEU A 61 30.15 12.74 12.11
CA LEU A 61 30.22 14.10 11.57
C LEU A 61 29.71 15.17 12.54
N ALA A 62 28.77 14.82 13.42
CA ALA A 62 28.11 15.76 14.31
C ALA A 62 29.05 16.59 15.20
N PRO A 63 30.03 16.01 15.94
CA PRO A 63 30.97 16.79 16.73
C PRO A 63 31.88 17.67 15.87
N GLU A 64 32.34 17.19 14.71
CA GLU A 64 33.21 17.95 13.80
C GLU A 64 32.50 19.16 13.18
N CYS A 65 31.17 19.10 13.06
CA CYS A 65 30.36 20.19 12.52
C CYS A 65 29.79 21.10 13.63
N ALA A 66 30.00 20.77 14.90
CA ALA A 66 29.45 21.54 16.01
C ALA A 66 30.26 22.82 16.22
N GLY A 67 29.58 23.96 16.25
CA GLY A 67 30.20 25.26 16.57
C GLY A 67 30.98 25.92 15.43
N ILE A 68 31.06 25.31 14.25
CA ILE A 68 31.69 25.91 13.06
C ILE A 68 30.68 26.55 12.10
N ALA A 69 31.12 27.50 11.28
CA ALA A 69 30.20 28.26 10.42
C ALA A 69 29.59 27.39 9.30
N PRO A 70 28.35 27.66 8.83
CA PRO A 70 27.71 26.85 7.78
C PRO A 70 28.51 26.71 6.48
N GLY A 71 29.29 27.73 6.11
CA GLY A 71 30.20 27.68 4.96
C GLY A 71 31.39 26.72 5.19
N GLU A 72 31.92 26.67 6.40
CA GLU A 72 33.00 25.77 6.80
C GLU A 72 32.52 24.32 6.87
N VAL A 73 31.31 24.07 7.40
CA VAL A 73 30.65 22.76 7.33
C VAL A 73 30.56 22.32 5.87
N THR A 74 30.12 23.20 4.97
CA THR A 74 29.99 22.87 3.55
C THR A 74 31.33 22.44 2.95
N GLY A 75 32.40 23.21 3.18
CA GLY A 75 33.75 22.88 2.70
C GLY A 75 34.32 21.59 3.31
N LEU A 76 34.05 21.33 4.59
CA LEU A 76 34.44 20.08 5.26
C LEU A 76 33.78 18.87 4.60
N LEU A 77 32.46 18.92 4.39
CA LEU A 77 31.71 17.83 3.76
C LEU A 77 32.11 17.61 2.30
N GLU A 78 32.55 18.65 1.58
CA GLU A 78 33.10 18.50 0.22
C GLU A 78 34.42 17.73 0.20
N ARG A 79 35.36 18.11 1.07
CA ARG A 79 36.65 17.44 1.19
C ARG A 79 36.47 15.98 1.60
N LEU A 80 35.72 15.74 2.67
CA LEU A 80 35.42 14.39 3.15
C LEU A 80 34.71 13.54 2.09
N GLY A 81 33.80 14.14 1.32
CA GLY A 81 33.11 13.44 0.25
C GLY A 81 34.06 12.90 -0.82
N ARG A 82 35.05 13.71 -1.22
CA ARG A 82 36.07 13.28 -2.20
C ARG A 82 36.95 12.15 -1.66
N GLU A 83 37.43 12.26 -0.43
CA GLU A 83 38.32 11.26 0.20
C GLU A 83 37.62 9.91 0.44
N VAL A 84 36.37 9.95 0.93
CA VAL A 84 35.61 8.75 1.31
C VAL A 84 34.87 8.13 0.12
N GLY A 85 34.79 8.82 -1.01
CA GLY A 85 34.12 8.33 -2.22
C GLY A 85 32.59 8.46 -2.17
N VAL A 86 32.06 9.49 -1.50
CA VAL A 86 30.62 9.79 -1.43
C VAL A 86 30.35 11.26 -1.73
N THR A 87 29.17 11.58 -2.24
CA THR A 87 28.85 12.98 -2.51
C THR A 87 28.68 13.79 -1.22
N ARG A 88 29.01 15.09 -1.26
CA ARG A 88 28.70 16.06 -0.18
C ARG A 88 27.25 15.94 0.30
N THR A 89 26.30 15.75 -0.63
CA THR A 89 24.87 15.60 -0.33
C THR A 89 24.58 14.38 0.54
N VAL A 90 25.29 13.27 0.35
CA VAL A 90 25.14 12.07 1.19
C VAL A 90 25.61 12.37 2.62
N LEU A 91 26.79 12.96 2.79
CA LEU A 91 27.31 13.32 4.12
C LEU A 91 26.43 14.35 4.83
N TRP A 92 25.92 15.34 4.09
CA TRP A 92 25.00 16.33 4.65
C TRP A 92 23.68 15.70 5.10
N ARG A 93 23.13 14.77 4.31
CA ARG A 93 21.93 14.01 4.70
C ARG A 93 22.21 13.09 5.88
N ALA A 94 23.39 12.46 5.94
CA ALA A 94 23.82 11.62 7.06
C ALA A 94 23.88 12.44 8.37
N LEU A 95 24.54 13.60 8.35
CA LEU A 95 24.57 14.54 9.47
C LEU A 95 23.16 14.91 9.94
N ARG A 96 22.29 15.34 9.01
CA ARG A 96 20.90 15.68 9.35
C ARG A 96 20.09 14.49 9.82
N PHE A 97 20.39 13.30 9.34
CA PHE A 97 19.72 12.08 9.76
C PHE A 97 20.02 11.75 11.22
N TYR A 98 21.29 11.82 11.62
CA TYR A 98 21.66 11.67 13.03
C TYR A 98 21.02 12.76 13.91
N GLN A 99 21.07 14.03 13.49
CA GLN A 99 20.44 15.14 14.23
C GLN A 99 18.92 14.97 14.38
N ALA A 100 18.26 14.38 13.38
CA ALA A 100 16.82 14.11 13.42
C ALA A 100 16.45 12.95 14.35
N PHE A 101 17.34 11.97 14.50
CA PHE A 101 17.12 10.74 15.27
C PHE A 101 18.35 10.41 16.12
N PRO A 102 18.64 11.17 17.18
CA PRO A 102 19.87 11.01 17.97
C PRO A 102 19.94 9.67 18.71
N GLU A 103 18.80 9.07 19.04
CA GLU A 103 18.69 7.80 19.77
C GLU A 103 19.00 6.55 18.92
N GLY A 104 19.06 6.69 17.59
CA GLY A 104 19.30 5.56 16.70
C GLY A 104 18.50 5.64 15.40
N VAL A 105 18.75 4.67 14.51
CA VAL A 105 17.87 4.46 13.36
C VAL A 105 16.52 3.97 13.90
N PRO A 106 15.41 4.67 13.61
CA PRO A 106 14.09 4.21 14.06
C PRO A 106 13.80 2.83 13.49
N ALA A 107 13.78 1.84 14.36
CA ALA A 107 13.27 0.52 14.02
C ALA A 107 11.74 0.62 13.88
N GLY A 108 11.16 -0.10 12.92
CA GLY A 108 9.73 -0.36 13.01
C GLY A 108 9.41 -1.10 14.31
N ALA A 109 8.13 -1.13 14.71
CA ALA A 109 7.68 -1.95 15.85
C ALA A 109 8.18 -3.39 15.73
N ALA A 110 8.32 -4.13 16.83
CA ALA A 110 8.86 -5.50 16.82
C ALA A 110 8.23 -6.37 15.72
N GLY A 111 9.06 -6.80 14.74
CA GLY A 111 8.62 -7.56 13.55
C GLY A 111 8.35 -6.72 12.29
N GLN A 112 8.46 -5.40 12.34
CA GLN A 112 8.37 -4.51 11.17
C GLN A 112 9.75 -4.29 10.54
N VAL A 113 9.77 -4.24 9.21
CA VAL A 113 10.98 -3.94 8.42
C VAL A 113 11.36 -2.48 8.64
N GLY A 114 12.66 -2.21 8.84
CA GLY A 114 13.14 -0.84 8.96
C GLY A 114 12.90 -0.06 7.66
N LEU A 115 12.63 1.25 7.80
CA LEU A 115 12.49 2.12 6.62
C LEU A 115 13.81 2.17 5.83
N SER A 116 13.72 2.09 4.50
CA SER A 116 14.91 2.30 3.66
C SER A 116 15.52 3.69 3.87
N TRP A 117 16.83 3.86 3.60
CA TRP A 117 17.47 5.18 3.56
C TRP A 117 16.67 6.21 2.73
N ALA A 118 16.14 5.80 1.58
CA ALA A 118 15.38 6.69 0.71
C ALA A 118 14.12 7.24 1.40
N ALA A 119 13.45 6.43 2.23
CA ALA A 119 12.29 6.87 3.00
C ALA A 119 12.70 7.82 4.13
N HIS A 120 13.80 7.55 4.84
CA HIS A 120 14.33 8.47 5.86
C HIS A 120 14.69 9.84 5.28
N VAL A 121 15.25 9.88 4.07
CA VAL A 121 15.55 11.15 3.38
C VAL A 121 14.29 11.99 3.13
N GLU A 122 13.14 11.38 2.86
CA GLU A 122 11.86 12.12 2.70
C GLU A 122 11.38 12.75 4.00
N LEU A 123 11.79 12.21 5.16
CA LEU A 123 11.42 12.72 6.48
C LEU A 123 12.31 13.89 6.94
N LEU A 124 13.56 14.00 6.47
CA LEU A 124 14.51 15.03 6.91
C LEU A 124 14.02 16.49 6.70
N PRO A 125 13.25 16.83 5.65
CA PRO A 125 12.72 18.18 5.48
C PRO A 125 11.64 18.56 6.51
N LEU A 126 11.00 17.58 7.16
CA LEU A 126 9.94 17.84 8.13
C LEU A 126 10.55 18.42 9.41
N LYS A 127 10.17 19.67 9.71
CA LYS A 127 10.64 20.40 10.91
C LYS A 127 9.85 20.02 12.17
N ASP A 128 8.58 19.65 12.01
CA ASP A 128 7.71 19.24 13.10
C ASP A 128 8.02 17.78 13.49
N PRO A 129 8.52 17.52 14.71
CA PRO A 129 8.79 16.17 15.18
C PRO A 129 7.54 15.28 15.18
N ALA A 130 6.37 15.83 15.52
CA ALA A 130 5.12 15.06 15.54
C ALA A 130 4.70 14.63 14.14
N ALA A 131 4.87 15.50 13.13
CA ALA A 131 4.64 15.15 11.74
C ALA A 131 5.59 14.04 11.29
N ARG A 132 6.88 14.18 11.64
CA ARG A 132 7.91 13.20 11.30
C ARG A 132 7.60 11.83 11.90
N ASP A 133 7.23 11.76 13.17
CA ASP A 133 6.89 10.52 13.85
C ASP A 133 5.61 9.89 13.29
N PHE A 134 4.59 10.70 12.99
CA PHE A 134 3.37 10.23 12.33
C PHE A 134 3.69 9.55 10.98
N TYR A 135 4.44 10.23 10.11
CA TYR A 135 4.78 9.68 8.80
C TYR A 135 5.70 8.46 8.89
N LEU A 136 6.60 8.43 9.87
CA LEU A 136 7.46 7.29 10.15
C LEU A 136 6.63 6.07 10.55
N GLN A 137 5.70 6.22 11.50
CA GLN A 137 4.81 5.15 11.93
C GLN A 137 3.93 4.64 10.78
N GLN A 138 3.31 5.55 10.03
CA GLN A 138 2.46 5.19 8.88
C GLN A 138 3.23 4.47 7.78
N ALA A 139 4.46 4.91 7.49
CA ALA A 139 5.27 4.29 6.47
C ALA A 139 5.79 2.91 6.91
N ALA A 140 6.09 2.72 8.20
CA ALA A 140 6.48 1.43 8.77
C ALA A 140 5.28 0.46 8.84
N SER A 141 4.10 0.91 9.28
CA SER A 141 2.92 0.05 9.41
C SER A 141 2.39 -0.44 8.08
N HIS A 142 2.43 0.40 7.05
CA HIS A 142 1.86 0.10 5.73
C HIS A 142 2.91 -0.18 4.65
N ASN A 143 4.18 -0.42 5.03
CA ASN A 143 5.29 -0.69 4.12
C ASN A 143 5.40 0.31 2.96
N TRP A 144 5.32 1.61 3.24
CA TRP A 144 5.35 2.61 2.17
C TRP A 144 6.73 2.69 1.52
N SER A 145 6.74 2.66 0.19
CA SER A 145 7.92 3.08 -0.56
C SER A 145 8.19 4.57 -0.34
N ALA A 146 9.45 5.01 -0.51
CA ALA A 146 9.82 6.42 -0.42
C ALA A 146 8.96 7.31 -1.32
N ARG A 147 8.55 6.82 -2.49
CA ARG A 147 7.64 7.52 -3.41
C ARG A 147 6.25 7.73 -2.79
N LYS A 148 5.68 6.71 -2.15
CA LYS A 148 4.37 6.81 -1.50
C LYS A 148 4.44 7.76 -0.30
N LEU A 149 5.50 7.65 0.51
CA LEU A 149 5.75 8.57 1.62
C LEU A 149 5.85 10.03 1.16
N ARG A 150 6.64 10.31 0.12
CA ARG A 150 6.73 11.64 -0.49
C ARG A 150 5.36 12.18 -0.90
N ARG A 151 4.53 11.34 -1.52
CA ARG A 151 3.17 11.71 -1.95
C ARG A 151 2.29 12.07 -0.76
N ALA A 152 2.36 11.29 0.33
CA ALA A 152 1.60 11.51 1.56
C ALA A 152 2.04 12.79 2.30
N ILE A 153 3.34 13.12 2.26
CA ILE A 153 3.87 14.40 2.77
C ILE A 153 3.36 15.56 1.91
N LYS A 154 3.44 15.44 0.59
CA LYS A 154 2.96 16.47 -0.34
C LYS A 154 1.46 16.72 -0.20
N SER A 155 0.67 15.68 0.11
CA SER A 155 -0.77 15.80 0.32
C SER A 155 -1.16 16.29 1.71
N ARG A 156 -0.20 16.63 2.60
CA ARG A 156 -0.48 17.12 3.96
C ARG A 156 -1.40 16.19 4.77
N LEU A 157 -1.12 14.89 4.67
CA LEU A 157 -1.88 13.86 5.37
C LEU A 157 -1.87 14.06 6.89
N PHE A 158 -0.75 14.50 7.47
CA PHE A 158 -0.63 14.76 8.90
C PHE A 158 -1.52 15.92 9.37
N GLU A 159 -1.53 17.01 8.62
CA GLU A 159 -2.37 18.17 8.93
C GLU A 159 -3.85 17.81 8.79
N SER A 160 -4.18 17.01 7.77
CA SER A 160 -5.54 16.51 7.53
C SER A 160 -6.00 15.56 8.65
N SER A 161 -5.10 14.72 9.17
CA SER A 161 -5.41 13.81 10.28
C SER A 161 -5.55 14.55 11.61
N ARG A 162 -4.81 15.65 11.83
CA ARG A 162 -4.98 16.52 13.01
C ARG A 162 -6.26 17.35 12.98
N ALA A 163 -6.68 17.81 11.81
CA ALA A 163 -7.92 18.57 11.63
C ALA A 163 -9.18 17.70 11.77
N SER A 164 -9.01 16.38 11.67
CA SER A 164 -10.06 15.41 11.90
C SER A 164 -10.07 15.06 13.39
N ALA A 165 -11.11 15.47 14.12
CA ALA A 165 -11.32 14.98 15.50
C ALA A 165 -11.30 13.44 15.51
N PRO A 166 -10.89 12.79 16.63
CA PRO A 166 -10.90 11.33 16.72
C PRO A 166 -12.36 10.84 16.63
N GLY A 167 -12.80 10.46 15.43
CA GLY A 167 -14.18 10.02 15.17
C GLY A 167 -14.79 10.31 13.79
N THR A 168 -14.11 11.01 12.87
CA THR A 168 -14.72 11.42 11.58
C THR A 168 -13.94 11.01 10.33
N GLU A 169 -13.47 9.77 10.24
CA GLU A 169 -12.95 9.24 8.97
C GLU A 169 -14.11 8.87 8.03
N ARG A 170 -14.78 9.87 7.46
CA ARG A 170 -15.90 9.66 6.51
C ARG A 170 -15.38 9.53 5.08
N LEU A 171 -15.82 8.50 4.37
CA LEU A 171 -15.65 8.30 2.94
C LEU A 171 -16.79 9.02 2.21
N GLU A 172 -16.45 9.64 1.09
CA GLU A 172 -17.46 10.20 0.20
C GLU A 172 -18.26 9.08 -0.46
N ARG A 173 -19.59 9.09 -0.27
CA ARG A 173 -20.51 8.20 -0.97
C ARG A 173 -20.65 8.69 -2.41
N PRO A 174 -20.42 7.82 -3.42
CA PRO A 174 -20.55 8.20 -4.83
C PRO A 174 -22.00 8.59 -5.16
N ARG A 175 -22.17 9.70 -5.88
CA ARG A 175 -23.49 10.20 -6.33
C ARG A 175 -23.91 9.67 -7.70
N SER A 176 -22.98 9.11 -8.48
CA SER A 176 -23.23 8.59 -9.82
C SER A 176 -23.19 7.06 -9.83
N GLY A 177 -24.20 6.44 -10.46
CA GLY A 177 -24.29 5.00 -10.68
C GLY A 177 -23.45 4.45 -11.84
N LEU A 178 -22.60 5.26 -12.49
CA LEU A 178 -21.74 4.77 -13.58
C LEU A 178 -20.72 3.74 -13.05
N HIS A 179 -20.51 2.65 -13.78
CA HIS A 179 -19.66 1.51 -13.35
C HIS A 179 -20.11 0.88 -12.02
N THR A 180 -21.42 0.88 -11.78
CA THR A 180 -22.05 0.24 -10.62
C THR A 180 -22.81 -1.01 -11.08
N TYR A 181 -22.52 -2.14 -10.44
CA TYR A 181 -23.02 -3.45 -10.81
C TYR A 181 -23.67 -4.14 -9.61
N ALA A 182 -24.70 -4.93 -9.86
CA ALA A 182 -25.19 -5.89 -8.87
C ALA A 182 -24.27 -7.12 -8.85
N GLY A 183 -24.26 -7.83 -7.73
CA GLY A 183 -23.52 -9.08 -7.62
C GLY A 183 -23.79 -9.81 -6.32
N GLU A 184 -23.10 -10.94 -6.18
CA GLU A 184 -23.21 -11.82 -5.03
C GLU A 184 -21.83 -12.08 -4.44
N VAL A 185 -21.74 -12.07 -3.11
CA VAL A 185 -20.46 -12.30 -2.42
C VAL A 185 -20.21 -13.80 -2.36
N GLU A 186 -19.26 -14.29 -3.14
CA GLU A 186 -18.85 -15.71 -3.11
C GLU A 186 -18.03 -16.02 -1.86
N ARG A 187 -17.12 -15.09 -1.48
CA ARG A 187 -16.20 -15.31 -0.37
C ARG A 187 -15.60 -14.01 0.15
N VAL A 188 -15.61 -13.86 1.48
CA VAL A 188 -14.81 -12.83 2.18
C VAL A 188 -13.38 -13.37 2.34
N ILE A 189 -12.43 -12.77 1.63
CA ILE A 189 -11.01 -13.17 1.69
C ILE A 189 -10.40 -12.59 2.96
N ASP A 190 -10.45 -11.26 3.10
CA ASP A 190 -9.96 -10.47 4.23
C ASP A 190 -10.98 -9.38 4.59
N GLY A 191 -10.70 -8.54 5.60
CA GLY A 191 -11.62 -7.49 6.06
C GLY A 191 -11.92 -6.42 5.00
N ASP A 192 -11.06 -6.26 3.98
CA ASP A 192 -11.23 -5.29 2.89
C ASP A 192 -11.15 -5.91 1.49
N THR A 193 -11.04 -7.23 1.40
CA THR A 193 -10.87 -7.93 0.12
C THR A 193 -11.91 -9.04 0.01
N LEU A 194 -12.74 -8.96 -1.03
CA LEU A 194 -13.83 -9.90 -1.27
C LEU A 194 -13.74 -10.50 -2.67
N GLN A 195 -14.25 -11.71 -2.83
CA GLN A 195 -14.51 -12.31 -4.11
C GLN A 195 -16.01 -12.18 -4.39
N VAL A 196 -16.37 -11.49 -5.48
CA VAL A 196 -17.75 -11.16 -5.82
C VAL A 196 -18.05 -11.63 -7.24
N ARG A 197 -19.19 -12.31 -7.41
CA ARG A 197 -19.77 -12.70 -8.69
C ARG A 197 -20.63 -11.56 -9.20
N ILE A 198 -20.12 -10.82 -10.17
CA ILE A 198 -20.74 -9.60 -10.70
C ILE A 198 -21.65 -9.95 -11.88
N ASP A 199 -22.87 -9.41 -11.86
CA ASP A 199 -23.81 -9.48 -12.97
C ASP A 199 -23.50 -8.39 -14.01
N LEU A 200 -23.26 -8.81 -15.25
CA LEU A 200 -23.01 -7.91 -16.40
C LEU A 200 -24.22 -7.84 -17.35
N GLY A 201 -25.36 -8.40 -16.95
CA GLY A 201 -26.54 -8.57 -17.77
C GLY A 201 -26.40 -9.74 -18.75
N PHE A 202 -27.47 -10.02 -19.50
CA PHE A 202 -27.50 -11.07 -20.52
C PHE A 202 -27.08 -12.46 -20.02
N SER A 203 -27.36 -12.75 -18.74
CA SER A 203 -26.90 -13.98 -18.05
C SER A 203 -25.38 -14.16 -18.05
N VAL A 204 -24.62 -13.07 -18.23
CA VAL A 204 -23.16 -13.06 -18.18
C VAL A 204 -22.72 -12.66 -16.78
N TRP A 205 -22.03 -13.58 -16.12
CA TRP A 205 -21.49 -13.38 -14.79
C TRP A 205 -19.96 -13.38 -14.82
N LYS A 206 -19.36 -12.58 -13.95
CA LYS A 206 -17.90 -12.52 -13.81
C LYS A 206 -17.49 -12.51 -12.34
N SER A 207 -16.74 -13.52 -11.92
CA SER A 207 -16.17 -13.57 -10.57
C SER A 207 -14.87 -12.77 -10.53
N GLU A 208 -14.82 -11.76 -9.66
CA GLU A 208 -13.69 -10.85 -9.54
C GLU A 208 -13.29 -10.65 -8.07
N LYS A 209 -12.00 -10.39 -7.86
CA LYS A 209 -11.51 -9.95 -6.55
C LYS A 209 -11.62 -8.42 -6.47
N ILE A 210 -12.36 -7.96 -5.48
CA ILE A 210 -12.51 -6.53 -5.18
C ILE A 210 -11.74 -6.18 -3.91
N ARG A 211 -11.11 -5.01 -3.94
CA ARG A 211 -10.46 -4.36 -2.80
C ARG A 211 -11.27 -3.12 -2.43
N LEU A 212 -11.73 -3.04 -1.19
CA LEU A 212 -12.53 -1.93 -0.73
C LEU A 212 -11.74 -0.62 -0.79
N ARG A 213 -12.29 0.37 -1.47
CA ARG A 213 -11.71 1.71 -1.61
C ARG A 213 -11.74 2.42 -0.26
N GLY A 214 -10.64 3.10 0.03
CA GLY A 214 -10.57 4.04 1.13
C GLY A 214 -10.28 3.41 2.48
N VAL A 215 -10.15 2.08 2.55
CA VAL A 215 -9.96 1.34 3.81
C VAL A 215 -8.79 0.37 3.73
N ASP A 216 -8.10 0.20 4.85
CA ASP A 216 -7.08 -0.82 5.05
C ASP A 216 -7.33 -1.54 6.37
N THR A 217 -7.62 -2.83 6.28
CA THR A 217 -7.85 -3.69 7.45
C THR A 217 -6.54 -4.33 7.92
N PRO A 218 -6.39 -4.63 9.22
CA PRO A 218 -5.21 -5.33 9.72
C PRO A 218 -5.03 -6.70 9.06
N GLU A 219 -3.78 -7.14 8.94
CA GLU A 219 -3.42 -8.42 8.33
C GLU A 219 -4.21 -9.59 8.92
N LEU A 220 -4.67 -10.52 8.05
CA LEU A 220 -5.53 -11.65 8.44
C LEU A 220 -4.92 -12.53 9.56
N GLY A 221 -3.59 -12.61 9.62
CA GLY A 221 -2.87 -13.34 10.67
C GLY A 221 -3.05 -12.77 12.08
N THR A 222 -3.48 -11.51 12.20
CA THR A 222 -3.67 -10.83 13.49
C THR A 222 -5.07 -11.05 14.06
N PRO A 223 -5.26 -10.97 15.39
CA PRO A 223 -6.58 -10.98 16.01
C PRO A 223 -7.50 -9.87 15.47
N ALA A 224 -6.94 -8.70 15.18
CA ALA A 224 -7.70 -7.58 14.63
C ALA A 224 -8.18 -7.84 13.19
N GLY A 225 -7.34 -8.43 12.34
CA GLY A 225 -7.70 -8.82 10.96
C GLY A 225 -8.78 -9.90 10.93
N ARG A 226 -8.72 -10.87 11.85
CA ARG A 226 -9.79 -11.88 12.01
C ARG A 226 -11.11 -11.25 12.42
N ARG A 227 -11.11 -10.26 13.34
CA ARG A 227 -12.33 -9.53 13.73
C ARG A 227 -12.91 -8.74 12.55
N ALA A 228 -12.09 -8.06 11.77
CA ALA A 228 -12.54 -7.32 10.58
C ALA A 228 -13.20 -8.25 9.55
N LYS A 229 -12.57 -9.40 9.27
CA LYS A 229 -13.14 -10.41 8.37
C LYS A 229 -14.46 -10.99 8.89
N GLU A 230 -14.54 -11.29 10.18
CA GLU A 230 -15.75 -11.86 10.78
C GLU A 230 -16.90 -10.85 10.79
N PHE A 231 -16.60 -9.57 11.02
CA PHE A 231 -17.56 -8.49 10.87
C PHE A 231 -18.14 -8.46 9.46
N VAL A 232 -17.29 -8.41 8.41
CA VAL A 232 -17.76 -8.38 7.02
C VAL A 232 -18.61 -9.61 6.67
N LYS A 233 -18.21 -10.80 7.13
CA LYS A 233 -19.00 -12.02 6.95
C LYS A 233 -20.39 -11.91 7.58
N LYS A 234 -20.47 -11.45 8.83
CA LYS A 234 -21.74 -11.29 9.54
C LYS A 234 -22.61 -10.20 8.92
N THR A 235 -22.01 -9.07 8.55
CA THR A 235 -22.71 -7.95 7.92
C THR A 235 -23.34 -8.35 6.58
N LEU A 236 -22.66 -9.18 5.81
CA LEU A 236 -23.13 -9.63 4.49
C LEU A 236 -23.94 -10.93 4.57
N ALA A 237 -24.01 -11.59 5.73
CA ALA A 237 -24.84 -12.77 5.92
C ALA A 237 -26.32 -12.36 5.78
N GLY A 238 -27.04 -13.02 4.86
CA GLY A 238 -28.44 -12.70 4.56
C GLY A 238 -28.63 -11.57 3.53
N CYS A 239 -27.55 -10.99 3.00
CA CYS A 239 -27.63 -10.13 1.82
C CYS A 239 -27.57 -11.00 0.57
N GLY A 240 -28.71 -11.20 -0.12
CA GLY A 240 -28.75 -11.92 -1.39
C GLY A 240 -28.02 -11.17 -2.51
N THR A 241 -28.19 -9.85 -2.56
CA THR A 241 -27.53 -8.97 -3.54
C THR A 241 -26.67 -7.92 -2.85
N VAL A 242 -25.49 -7.67 -3.41
CA VAL A 242 -24.65 -6.52 -3.11
C VAL A 242 -24.47 -5.66 -4.35
N VAL A 243 -24.14 -4.39 -4.15
CA VAL A 243 -23.85 -3.46 -5.24
C VAL A 243 -22.41 -3.00 -5.16
N VAL A 244 -21.69 -3.15 -6.27
CA VAL A 244 -20.26 -2.87 -6.39
C VAL A 244 -20.05 -1.74 -7.39
N LYS A 245 -19.44 -0.64 -6.95
CA LYS A 245 -18.99 0.43 -7.85
C LYS A 245 -17.47 0.34 -8.03
N THR A 246 -17.01 0.15 -9.25
CA THR A 246 -15.58 0.00 -9.56
C THR A 246 -14.95 1.32 -10.03
N TYR A 247 -13.65 1.50 -9.77
CA TYR A 247 -12.92 2.72 -10.12
C TYR A 247 -11.69 2.45 -10.99
N LYS A 248 -10.78 1.59 -10.51
CA LYS A 248 -9.51 1.28 -11.16
C LYS A 248 -9.02 -0.09 -10.71
N THR A 249 -8.02 -0.61 -11.41
CA THR A 249 -7.30 -1.82 -10.98
C THR A 249 -6.06 -1.41 -10.18
N ASP A 250 -5.79 -2.11 -9.08
CA ASP A 250 -4.56 -1.93 -8.30
C ASP A 250 -3.37 -2.72 -8.87
N ALA A 251 -2.19 -2.57 -8.27
CA ALA A 251 -0.97 -3.27 -8.69
C ALA A 251 -1.05 -4.81 -8.59
N TYR A 252 -2.05 -5.32 -7.85
CA TYR A 252 -2.29 -6.75 -7.65
C TYR A 252 -3.41 -7.28 -8.53
N ALA A 253 -3.78 -6.53 -9.58
CA ALA A 253 -4.86 -6.85 -10.51
C ALA A 253 -6.24 -7.00 -9.85
N ARG A 254 -6.48 -6.35 -8.70
CA ARG A 254 -7.80 -6.30 -8.04
C ARG A 254 -8.53 -5.02 -8.43
N TYR A 255 -9.85 -5.09 -8.56
CA TYR A 255 -10.65 -3.88 -8.73
C TYR A 255 -10.78 -3.13 -7.39
N VAL A 256 -10.38 -1.87 -7.36
CA VAL A 256 -10.66 -0.96 -6.25
C VAL A 256 -12.12 -0.52 -6.35
N ALA A 257 -12.92 -0.78 -5.32
CA ALA A 257 -14.37 -0.65 -5.38
C ALA A 257 -15.02 -0.17 -4.08
N ASP A 258 -16.20 0.44 -4.22
CA ASP A 258 -17.16 0.64 -3.13
C ASP A 258 -18.16 -0.52 -3.11
N LEU A 259 -18.54 -0.99 -1.93
CA LEU A 259 -19.55 -2.03 -1.76
C LEU A 259 -20.71 -1.52 -0.91
N PHE A 260 -21.92 -1.70 -1.44
CA PHE A 260 -23.18 -1.39 -0.78
C PHE A 260 -24.00 -2.65 -0.59
N HIS A 261 -24.73 -2.74 0.50
CA HIS A 261 -25.59 -3.89 0.81
C HIS A 261 -26.85 -3.42 1.54
N HIS A 262 -27.89 -4.25 1.49
CA HIS A 262 -29.10 -4.06 2.27
C HIS A 262 -29.79 -5.41 2.42
N ALA A 263 -29.99 -5.87 3.65
CA ALA A 263 -30.69 -7.13 3.89
C ALA A 263 -32.13 -7.04 3.37
N GLY A 264 -32.59 -8.09 2.66
CA GLY A 264 -33.95 -8.17 2.13
C GLY A 264 -34.28 -7.29 0.92
N VAL A 265 -33.31 -6.54 0.36
CA VAL A 265 -33.49 -5.74 -0.86
C VAL A 265 -32.58 -6.30 -1.95
N GLU A 266 -33.15 -6.54 -3.14
CA GLU A 266 -32.41 -7.07 -4.30
C GLU A 266 -32.22 -6.04 -5.43
N ARG A 267 -32.99 -4.94 -5.42
CA ARG A 267 -32.92 -3.92 -6.47
C ARG A 267 -31.63 -3.11 -6.35
N LYS A 268 -30.80 -3.18 -7.39
CA LYS A 268 -29.49 -2.50 -7.47
C LYS A 268 -29.56 -1.01 -7.16
N GLU A 269 -30.51 -0.29 -7.74
CA GLU A 269 -30.66 1.15 -7.58
C GLU A 269 -30.98 1.52 -6.12
N GLU A 270 -31.85 0.75 -5.48
CA GLU A 270 -32.23 0.97 -4.08
C GLU A 270 -31.08 0.71 -3.10
N ILE A 271 -30.33 -0.38 -3.32
CA ILE A 271 -29.12 -0.67 -2.55
C ILE A 271 -28.05 0.41 -2.76
N PHE A 272 -27.89 0.91 -4.00
CA PHE A 272 -26.92 1.96 -4.30
C PHE A 272 -27.28 3.29 -3.65
N ASP A 273 -28.56 3.66 -3.63
CA ASP A 273 -29.00 4.96 -3.11
C ASP A 273 -29.15 4.96 -1.58
N ARG A 274 -29.72 3.88 -1.03
CA ARG A 274 -30.14 3.82 0.39
C ARG A 274 -29.48 2.70 1.19
N GLY A 275 -28.78 1.78 0.53
CA GLY A 275 -28.08 0.68 1.20
C GLY A 275 -26.91 1.14 2.07
N HIS A 276 -26.50 0.27 2.97
CA HIS A 276 -25.37 0.48 3.86
C HIS A 276 -24.05 0.44 3.10
N PHE A 277 -23.17 1.39 3.39
CA PHE A 277 -21.86 1.49 2.74
C PHE A 277 -20.81 0.72 3.55
N LEU A 278 -20.46 -0.50 3.10
CA LEU A 278 -19.60 -1.40 3.87
C LEU A 278 -18.24 -0.77 4.19
N ASN A 279 -17.65 -0.06 3.23
CA ASN A 279 -16.35 0.60 3.42
C ASN A 279 -16.41 1.58 4.60
N GLN A 280 -17.50 2.35 4.73
CA GLN A 280 -17.66 3.28 5.85
C GLN A 280 -17.88 2.54 7.16
N GLN A 281 -18.68 1.47 7.17
CA GLN A 281 -18.93 0.69 8.38
C GLN A 281 -17.65 0.10 8.97
N LEU A 282 -16.69 -0.30 8.14
CA LEU A 282 -15.38 -0.76 8.62
C LEU A 282 -14.59 0.33 9.37
N LEU A 283 -14.72 1.59 8.95
CA LEU A 283 -14.11 2.73 9.64
C LEU A 283 -14.87 3.07 10.93
N ASP A 284 -16.21 3.09 10.86
CA ASP A 284 -17.08 3.39 11.99
C ASP A 284 -16.85 2.42 13.16
N GLU A 285 -16.68 1.12 12.84
CA GLU A 285 -16.42 0.05 13.81
C GLU A 285 -14.94 -0.05 14.22
N ARG A 286 -14.07 0.84 13.72
CA ARG A 286 -12.62 0.84 13.98
C ARG A 286 -11.94 -0.48 13.61
N LEU A 287 -12.43 -1.13 12.55
CA LEU A 287 -11.91 -2.38 12.00
C LEU A 287 -10.97 -2.15 10.81
N ALA A 288 -10.93 -0.94 10.29
CA ALA A 288 -10.01 -0.46 9.27
C ALA A 288 -9.50 0.95 9.60
N VAL A 289 -8.43 1.37 8.92
CA VAL A 289 -7.98 2.76 8.88
C VAL A 289 -8.23 3.37 7.50
N LYS A 290 -8.53 4.67 7.44
CA LYS A 290 -8.76 5.34 6.16
C LYS A 290 -7.45 5.51 5.37
N VAL A 291 -7.48 5.13 4.09
CA VAL A 291 -6.33 5.25 3.19
C VAL A 291 -6.70 5.98 1.90
N VAL A 292 -5.76 6.77 1.36
CA VAL A 292 -5.94 7.48 0.09
C VAL A 292 -5.40 6.63 -1.05
N TYR A 293 -6.29 6.22 -1.97
CA TYR A 293 -5.98 5.38 -3.14
C TYR A 293 -5.57 6.18 -4.38
#